data_AF-A0A930V1F6-F1
#
_entry.id   AF-A0A930V1F6-F1
#
_cell.length_a   1.000
_cell.length_b   1.000
_cell.length_c   1.000
_cell.angle_alpha   90.00
_cell.angle_beta   90.00
_cell.angle_gamma   90.00
#
_symmetry.space_group_name_H-M   'P 1'
#
loop_
_entity.id
_entity.type
_entity.pdbx_description
1 polymer ?
#
loop_
_entity_poly.entity_id
_entity_poly.type
_entity_poly.pdbx_seq_one_letter_code
_entity_poly.pdbx_strand_id
1 'polypeptide(L)'
;MSVSSDEVVRGKVVTLVTADVCQVALPSGGWRVSAGHVGDGTAVIVADTDEALDGSFEVSLELPADFPTGDAWIGIENWDYSTCDDAGSCAGPSTTFTVLAA
;
A
#
# COMPACT_ATOMS: atom_id res chain seq x y z
N MET A 1 7.82 2.56 -5.83
CA MET A 1 6.57 1.84 -5.54
C MET A 1 5.56 2.10 -6.65
N SER A 2 4.73 1.11 -6.96
CA SER A 2 3.64 1.19 -7.93
C SER A 2 2.47 0.33 -7.46
N VAL A 3 1.32 0.48 -8.11
CA VAL A 3 0.21 -0.48 -8.05
C VAL A 3 0.21 -1.35 -9.30
N SER A 4 -0.44 -2.52 -9.23
CA SER A 4 -0.59 -3.43 -10.38
C SER A 4 -1.39 -2.83 -11.54
N SER A 5 -2.24 -1.83 -11.25
CA SER A 5 -2.99 -1.05 -12.22
C SER A 5 -3.26 0.34 -11.67
N ASP A 6 -3.10 1.36 -12.50
CA ASP A 6 -3.45 2.75 -12.14
C ASP A 6 -4.96 2.96 -12.02
N GLU A 7 -5.77 2.02 -12.54
CA GLU A 7 -7.22 2.00 -12.47
C GLU A 7 -7.72 0.67 -11.88
N VAL A 8 -8.54 0.72 -10.83
CA VAL A 8 -9.08 -0.47 -10.16
C VAL A 8 -10.59 -0.31 -9.97
N VAL A 9 -11.36 -1.32 -10.35
CA VAL A 9 -12.81 -1.33 -10.12
C VAL A 9 -13.10 -1.67 -8.65
N ARG A 10 -14.02 -0.96 -8.00
CA ARG A 10 -14.48 -1.31 -6.64
C ARG A 10 -14.97 -2.77 -6.56
N GLY A 11 -14.76 -3.47 -5.45
CA GLY A 11 -15.02 -4.91 -5.38
C GLY A 11 -13.95 -5.78 -6.07
N LYS A 12 -12.82 -5.19 -6.48
CA LYS A 12 -11.65 -5.90 -7.02
C LYS A 12 -10.44 -5.70 -6.14
N VAL A 13 -9.41 -6.48 -6.45
CA VAL A 13 -8.12 -6.44 -5.75
C VAL A 13 -7.25 -5.36 -6.36
N VAL A 14 -6.66 -4.51 -5.52
CA VAL A 14 -5.51 -3.68 -5.84
C VAL A 14 -4.27 -4.31 -5.23
N THR A 15 -3.18 -4.34 -5.99
CA THR A 15 -1.92 -4.91 -5.52
C THR A 15 -0.86 -3.82 -5.47
N LEU A 16 -0.31 -3.61 -4.28
CA LEU A 16 0.83 -2.76 -4.03
C LEU A 16 2.11 -3.53 -4.34
N VAL A 17 3.00 -2.96 -5.16
CA VAL A 17 4.32 -3.52 -5.43
C VAL A 17 5.39 -2.49 -5.11
N THR A 18 6.33 -2.86 -4.26
CA THR A 18 7.53 -2.04 -4.03
C THR A 18 8.79 -2.83 -4.29
N ALA A 19 9.72 -2.20 -5.02
CA ALA A 19 11.09 -2.64 -5.06
C ALA A 19 11.68 -2.37 -3.67
N ASP A 20 12.19 -3.41 -3.04
CA ASP A 20 12.77 -3.28 -1.72
C ASP A 20 14.25 -2.92 -1.85
N VAL A 21 14.57 -1.72 -1.36
CA VAL A 21 15.95 -1.22 -1.23
C VAL A 21 16.30 -0.93 0.22
N CYS A 22 15.40 -1.23 1.17
CA CYS A 22 15.56 -0.88 2.58
C CYS A 22 15.62 -2.17 3.38
N GLN A 23 16.77 -2.47 3.98
CA GLN A 23 16.88 -3.66 4.83
C GLN A 23 16.19 -3.40 6.18
N VAL A 24 14.89 -3.70 6.25
CA VAL A 24 14.09 -3.52 7.46
C VAL A 24 13.69 -4.87 8.04
N ALA A 25 13.83 -5.02 9.35
CA ALA A 25 13.25 -6.16 10.05
C ALA A 25 11.73 -6.05 10.04
N LEU A 26 11.04 -7.15 9.75
CA LEU A 26 9.58 -7.24 9.86
C LEU A 26 9.15 -6.84 11.29
N PRO A 27 8.27 -5.82 11.46
CA PRO A 27 7.77 -5.43 12.76
C PRO A 27 7.03 -6.59 13.44
N SER A 28 7.00 -6.58 14.78
CA SER A 28 6.15 -7.52 15.50
C SER A 28 4.67 -7.24 15.17
N GLY A 29 4.01 -8.19 14.51
CA GLY A 29 2.63 -8.02 14.02
C GLY A 29 2.53 -7.61 12.54
N GLY A 30 3.66 -7.60 11.81
CA GLY A 30 3.67 -7.41 10.37
C GLY A 30 3.65 -5.95 9.90
N TRP A 31 3.60 -5.78 8.58
CA TRP A 31 3.37 -4.50 7.93
C TRP A 31 1.88 -4.19 7.89
N ARG A 32 1.53 -2.95 8.25
CA ARG A 32 0.19 -2.44 8.19
C ARG A 32 0.02 -1.66 6.89
N VAL A 33 -0.75 -2.21 5.97
CA VAL A 33 -1.07 -1.58 4.69
C VAL A 33 -2.49 -1.03 4.75
N SER A 34 -2.67 0.20 4.32
CA SER A 34 -3.98 0.83 4.29
C SER A 34 -4.26 1.48 2.96
N ALA A 35 -5.55 1.60 2.65
CA ALA A 35 -6.04 2.29 1.47
C ALA A 35 -7.28 3.12 1.79
N GLY A 36 -7.41 4.26 1.11
CA GLY A 36 -8.51 5.20 1.31
C GLY A 36 -8.73 6.09 0.11
N HIS A 37 -9.87 6.79 0.11
CA HIS A 37 -10.17 7.80 -0.88
C HIS A 37 -9.43 9.10 -0.57
N VAL A 38 -8.93 9.78 -1.61
CA VAL A 38 -8.21 11.05 -1.46
C VAL A 38 -9.17 12.13 -1.01
N GLY A 39 -8.80 12.84 0.06
CA GLY A 39 -9.60 13.93 0.63
C GLY A 39 -10.50 13.53 1.80
N ASP A 40 -10.76 12.23 2.01
CA ASP A 40 -11.61 11.74 3.11
C ASP A 40 -10.86 11.69 4.46
N GLY A 41 -9.53 11.73 4.42
CA GLY A 41 -8.66 11.73 5.60
C GLY A 41 -8.69 10.44 6.43
N THR A 42 -9.42 9.42 5.99
CA THR A 42 -9.62 8.16 6.72
C THR A 42 -9.36 6.98 5.78
N ALA A 43 -8.57 6.00 6.25
CA ALA A 43 -8.42 4.73 5.55
C ALA A 43 -9.74 3.94 5.61
N VAL A 44 -10.17 3.43 4.47
CA VAL A 44 -11.37 2.57 4.37
C VAL A 44 -10.98 1.11 4.61
N ILE A 45 -9.76 0.74 4.25
CA ILE A 45 -9.25 -0.62 4.33
C ILE A 45 -7.91 -0.59 5.06
N VAL A 46 -7.72 -1.57 5.93
CA VAL A 46 -6.45 -1.86 6.60
C VAL A 46 -6.24 -3.37 6.55
N ALA A 47 -5.05 -3.81 6.17
CA ALA A 47 -4.60 -5.19 6.33
C ALA A 47 -3.21 -5.22 6.96
N ASP A 48 -2.97 -6.27 7.74
CA ASP A 48 -1.65 -6.58 8.28
C ASP A 48 -1.08 -7.76 7.47
N THR A 49 0.21 -7.71 7.11
CA THR A 49 0.91 -8.80 6.43
C THR A 49 2.25 -9.10 7.09
N ASP A 50 2.57 -10.39 7.23
CA ASP A 50 3.87 -10.85 7.72
C ASP A 50 4.88 -11.08 6.57
N GLU A 51 4.58 -10.59 5.37
CA GLU A 51 5.46 -10.73 4.22
C GLU A 51 6.79 -10.00 4.45
N ALA A 52 7.88 -10.73 4.24
CA ALA A 52 9.21 -10.19 4.37
C ALA A 52 9.49 -9.17 3.25
N LEU A 53 10.23 -8.12 3.58
CA LEU A 53 10.86 -7.25 2.60
C LEU A 53 12.21 -7.91 2.25
N ASP A 54 12.23 -8.79 1.24
CA ASP A 54 13.43 -9.51 0.80
C ASP A 54 13.73 -9.31 -0.70
N GLY A 55 13.64 -8.05 -1.16
CA GLY A 55 13.98 -7.63 -2.52
C GLY A 55 12.77 -7.20 -3.37
N SER A 56 11.59 -7.78 -3.10
CA SER A 56 10.31 -7.28 -3.61
C SER A 56 9.22 -7.54 -2.59
N PHE A 57 8.35 -6.57 -2.36
CA PHE A 57 7.20 -6.74 -1.49
C PHE A 57 5.91 -6.48 -2.25
N GLU A 58 4.98 -7.42 -2.13
CA GLU A 58 3.70 -7.39 -2.80
C GLU A 58 2.57 -7.54 -1.78
N VAL A 59 1.59 -6.64 -1.79
CA VAL A 59 0.40 -6.78 -0.95
C VAL A 59 -0.85 -6.54 -1.74
N SER A 60 -1.79 -7.47 -1.63
CA SER A 60 -3.09 -7.38 -2.27
C SER A 60 -4.17 -7.00 -1.25
N LEU A 61 -4.95 -5.96 -1.57
CA LEU A 61 -6.11 -5.54 -0.81
C LEU A 61 -7.37 -5.67 -1.66
N GLU A 62 -8.42 -6.28 -1.12
CA GLU A 62 -9.74 -6.27 -1.74
C GLU A 62 -10.44 -4.95 -1.42
N LEU A 63 -10.77 -4.16 -2.46
CA LEU A 63 -11.57 -2.96 -2.31
C LEU A 63 -13.03 -3.36 -2.04
N PRO A 64 -13.68 -2.88 -0.96
CA PRO A 64 -15.10 -3.09 -0.74
C PRO A 64 -15.95 -2.63 -1.94
N ALA A 65 -17.09 -3.28 -2.14
CA ALA A 65 -18.00 -2.93 -3.23
C ALA A 65 -18.61 -1.52 -3.10
N ASP A 66 -18.58 -0.96 -1.90
CA ASP A 66 -19.01 0.40 -1.55
C ASP A 66 -17.84 1.40 -1.42
N PHE A 67 -16.62 1.01 -1.80
CA PHE A 67 -15.47 1.92 -1.79
C PHE A 67 -15.72 3.14 -2.69
N PRO A 68 -15.39 4.38 -2.24
CA PRO A 68 -15.61 5.59 -3.03
C PRO A 68 -14.86 5.59 -4.37
N THR A 69 -15.54 6.00 -5.44
CA THR A 69 -14.93 6.14 -6.77
C THR A 69 -14.14 7.45 -6.87
N GLY A 70 -13.07 7.46 -7.65
CA GLY A 70 -12.20 8.64 -7.83
C GLY A 70 -10.78 8.35 -7.38
N ASP A 71 -10.03 9.40 -7.05
CA ASP A 71 -8.63 9.25 -6.64
C ASP A 71 -8.56 8.57 -5.27
N ALA A 72 -7.72 7.55 -5.17
CA ALA A 72 -7.46 6.77 -3.99
C ALA A 72 -5.95 6.69 -3.73
N TRP A 73 -5.60 6.34 -2.50
CA TRP A 73 -4.23 6.09 -2.08
C TRP A 73 -4.13 4.73 -1.42
N ILE A 74 -2.94 4.14 -1.51
CA ILE A 74 -2.54 2.93 -0.80
C ILE A 74 -1.12 3.11 -0.28
N GLY A 75 -0.82 2.64 0.92
CA GLY A 75 0.52 2.71 1.47
C GLY A 75 0.73 1.90 2.74
N ILE A 76 1.98 1.83 3.19
CA ILE A 76 2.39 1.14 4.42
C ILE A 76 2.47 2.18 5.55
N GLU A 77 1.62 2.04 6.57
CA GLU A 77 1.47 3.02 7.66
C GLU A 77 2.62 2.95 8.67
N ASN A 78 3.09 1.75 9.00
CA ASN A 78 4.14 1.53 9.99
C ASN A 78 5.54 1.51 9.37
N TRP A 79 5.78 2.32 8.33
CA TRP A 79 7.05 2.38 7.62
C TRP A 79 8.18 3.11 8.38
N ASP A 80 7.85 3.90 9.41
CA ASP A 80 8.82 4.67 10.23
C ASP A 80 9.88 3.80 10.95
N TYR A 81 9.77 2.46 10.89
CA TYR A 81 10.81 1.54 11.35
C TYR A 81 11.93 1.29 10.33
N SER A 82 11.88 1.91 9.14
CA SER A 82 12.81 1.66 8.04
C SER A 82 14.02 2.59 8.06
N THR A 83 15.22 1.99 8.05
CA THR A 83 16.45 2.65 7.62
C THR A 83 16.82 2.12 6.24
N CYS A 84 16.87 2.99 5.26
CA CYS A 84 17.33 2.65 3.91
C CYS A 84 18.82 2.99 3.79
N ASP A 85 19.54 2.23 2.96
CA ASP A 85 20.90 2.59 2.55
C ASP A 85 20.89 3.92 1.78
N ASP A 86 22.06 4.55 1.63
CA ASP A 86 22.22 5.88 1.00
C ASP A 86 21.69 5.97 -0.45
N ALA A 87 21.37 4.84 -1.08
CA ALA A 87 20.78 4.74 -2.41
C ALA A 87 19.23 4.64 -2.41
N GLY A 88 18.62 4.41 -1.24
CA GLY A 88 17.18 4.25 -1.05
C GLY A 88 16.48 5.47 -0.47
N SER A 89 15.15 5.46 -0.48
CA SER A 89 14.32 6.51 0.13
C SER A 89 13.51 5.91 1.28
N CYS A 90 13.70 6.42 2.50
CA CYS A 90 12.88 6.06 3.66
C CYS A 90 11.50 6.74 3.67
N ALA A 91 11.14 7.50 2.64
CA ALA A 91 9.79 8.05 2.55
C ALA A 91 8.77 6.90 2.54
N GLY A 92 7.75 6.99 3.40
CA GLY A 92 6.66 6.01 3.51
C GLY A 92 6.13 5.60 2.13
N PRO A 93 6.16 4.30 1.78
CA PRO A 93 5.81 3.81 0.46
C PRO A 93 4.29 3.95 0.35
N SER A 94 3.90 5.01 -0.36
CA SER A 94 2.52 5.39 -0.64
C SER A 94 2.42 5.79 -2.11
N THR A 95 1.31 5.43 -2.75
CA THR A 95 1.04 5.76 -4.15
C THR A 95 -0.46 5.96 -4.33
N THR A 96 -0.81 6.55 -5.47
CA THR A 96 -2.19 6.90 -5.82
C THR A 96 -2.64 6.07 -7.01
N PHE A 97 -3.94 5.79 -7.05
CA PHE A 97 -4.61 5.08 -8.13
C PHE A 97 -6.05 5.59 -8.24
N THR A 98 -6.74 5.28 -9.34
CA THR A 98 -8.12 5.69 -9.55
C THR A 98 -9.07 4.50 -9.35
N VAL A 99 -10.10 4.70 -8.53
CA VAL A 99 -11.17 3.72 -8.33
C VAL A 99 -12.33 3.99 -9.28
N LEU A 100 -12.63 2.99 -10.11
CA LEU A 100 -13.74 3.01 -11.05
C LEU A 100 -14.98 2.34 -10.46
N ALA A 101 -16.14 2.75 -10.95
CA ALA A 101 -17.37 2.02 -10.71
C ALA A 101 -17.32 0.62 -11.35
N ALA A 102 -18.10 -0.30 -10.81
CA ALA A 102 -18.29 -1.64 -11.34
C ALA A 102 -19.27 -1.66 -12.53
#